data_AF-A0A3B0J7H2-F1
#
_entry.id   AF-A0A3B0J7H2-F1
#
_cell.length_a   1.000
_cell.length_b   1.000
_cell.length_c   1.000
_cell.angle_alpha   90.00
_cell.angle_beta   90.00
_cell.angle_gamma   90.00
#
_symmetry.space_group_name_H-M   'P 1'
#
loop_
_entity.id
_entity.type
_entity.pdbx_description
1 polymer ?
#
loop_
_entity_poly.entity_id
_entity_poly.type
_entity_poly.pdbx_seq_one_letter_code
_entity_poly.pdbx_strand_id
1 'polypeptide(L)'
;MASTAPALKDLPKVAENLKSQLEGFNTEKLKNASTQEKIILPTAEDVAAEKTQQSIIESITGFDQNNLKHTETNEKNPLPDKEAIEQEKEKNQFIAGIENFDAKKLKHTETNEKNVLPTKEVIEAEKKA
;
A
#
# COMPACT_ATOMS: atom_id res chain seq x y z
N MET A 1 3.61 -36.80 -32.73
CA MET A 1 4.34 -38.07 -32.99
C MET A 1 4.89 -38.55 -31.66
N ALA A 2 4.35 -39.64 -31.11
CA ALA A 2 4.75 -40.16 -29.80
C ALA A 2 6.13 -40.82 -29.93
N SER A 3 7.12 -40.29 -29.19
CA SER A 3 8.45 -40.90 -29.09
C SER A 3 8.31 -42.26 -28.41
N THR A 4 8.44 -43.32 -29.19
CA THR A 4 8.36 -44.70 -28.71
C THR A 4 9.55 -44.96 -27.80
N ALA A 5 9.31 -45.43 -26.57
CA ALA A 5 10.39 -45.79 -25.66
C ALA A 5 11.29 -46.86 -26.30
N PRO A 6 12.63 -46.70 -26.27
CA PRO A 6 13.54 -47.63 -26.91
C PRO A 6 13.42 -49.04 -26.30
N ALA A 7 13.45 -50.07 -27.15
CA ALA A 7 13.40 -51.46 -26.70
C ALA A 7 14.74 -51.86 -26.04
N LEU A 8 14.69 -52.79 -25.07
CA LEU A 8 15.84 -53.25 -24.27
C LEU A 8 17.07 -53.67 -25.11
N LYS A 9 16.83 -54.16 -26.33
CA LYS A 9 17.86 -54.59 -27.30
C LYS A 9 18.59 -53.43 -27.99
N ASP A 10 17.97 -52.25 -28.04
CA ASP A 10 18.48 -51.04 -28.70
C ASP A 10 19.23 -50.12 -27.73
N LEU A 11 19.25 -50.46 -26.43
CA LEU A 11 20.04 -49.74 -25.43
C LEU A 11 21.53 -50.10 -25.57
N PRO A 12 22.43 -49.13 -25.42
CA PRO A 12 23.87 -49.39 -25.42
C PRO A 12 24.22 -50.38 -24.31
N LYS A 13 24.88 -51.48 -24.69
CA LYS A 13 25.37 -52.47 -23.73
C LYS A 13 26.50 -51.85 -22.91
N VAL A 14 26.43 -51.99 -21.60
CA VAL A 14 27.49 -51.57 -20.69
C VAL A 14 28.78 -52.31 -21.08
N ALA A 15 29.87 -51.55 -21.27
CA ALA A 15 31.17 -52.11 -21.57
C ALA A 15 31.58 -53.13 -20.49
N GLU A 16 32.15 -54.27 -20.88
CA GLU A 16 32.48 -55.37 -19.96
C GLU A 16 33.37 -54.92 -18.79
N ASN A 17 34.28 -53.97 -19.05
CA ASN A 17 35.14 -53.39 -18.02
C ASN A 17 34.35 -52.61 -16.95
N LEU A 18 33.36 -51.82 -17.35
CA LEU A 18 32.50 -51.07 -16.42
C LEU A 18 31.59 -52.01 -15.63
N LYS A 19 31.06 -53.06 -16.27
CA LYS A 19 30.25 -54.10 -15.61
C LYS A 19 31.07 -54.81 -14.53
N SER A 20 32.30 -55.21 -14.83
CA SER A 20 33.21 -55.85 -13.86
C SER A 20 33.59 -54.92 -12.70
N GLN A 21 33.81 -53.63 -12.97
CA GLN A 21 34.09 -52.65 -11.92
C GLN A 21 32.90 -52.42 -10.98
N LEU A 22 31.66 -52.42 -11.50
CA LEU A 22 30.44 -52.29 -10.71
C LEU A 22 30.15 -53.56 -9.89
N GLU A 23 30.37 -54.75 -10.48
CA GLU A 23 30.20 -56.04 -9.79
C GLU A 23 31.23 -56.24 -8.67
N GLY A 24 32.46 -55.76 -8.86
CA GLY A 24 33.54 -55.78 -7.86
C GLY A 24 33.60 -54.52 -6.98
N PHE A 25 32.63 -53.63 -7.08
CA PHE A 25 32.64 -52.36 -6.36
C PHE A 25 32.50 -52.61 -4.85
N ASN A 26 33.58 -52.34 -4.10
CA ASN A 26 33.53 -52.41 -2.66
C ASN A 26 32.96 -51.09 -2.10
N THR A 27 31.72 -51.14 -1.62
CA THR A 27 31.03 -50.02 -0.96
C THR A 27 31.75 -49.53 0.30
N GLU A 28 32.60 -50.34 0.92
CA GLU A 28 33.42 -49.95 2.07
C GLU A 28 34.53 -48.96 1.71
N LYS A 29 34.89 -48.86 0.41
CA LYS A 29 35.86 -47.86 -0.07
C LYS A 29 35.24 -46.48 -0.30
N LEU A 30 33.92 -46.35 -0.19
CA LEU A 30 33.27 -45.05 -0.21
C LEU A 30 33.67 -44.26 1.04
N LYS A 31 34.08 -43.01 0.85
CA LYS A 31 34.32 -42.10 1.98
C LYS A 31 32.99 -41.86 2.69
N ASN A 32 32.99 -41.99 4.01
CA ASN A 32 31.84 -41.59 4.81
C ASN A 32 31.55 -40.10 4.59
N ALA A 33 30.30 -39.80 4.22
CA ALA A 33 29.80 -38.43 4.19
C ALA A 33 29.40 -38.03 5.60
N SER A 34 30.12 -37.09 6.21
CA SER A 34 29.75 -36.53 7.52
C SER A 34 28.58 -35.56 7.32
N THR A 35 27.38 -35.97 7.75
CA THR A 35 26.21 -35.10 7.82
C THR A 35 26.22 -34.38 9.16
N GLN A 36 26.27 -33.04 9.15
CA GLN A 36 26.11 -32.25 10.36
C GLN A 36 24.63 -31.87 10.54
N GLU A 37 24.00 -32.41 11.59
CA GLU A 37 22.69 -31.94 12.05
C GLU A 37 22.90 -30.69 12.90
N LYS A 38 22.42 -29.52 12.44
CA LYS A 38 22.49 -28.28 13.21
C LYS A 38 21.38 -28.25 14.24
N ILE A 39 21.54 -28.99 15.33
CA ILE A 39 20.71 -28.83 16.53
C ILE A 39 21.26 -27.61 17.29
N ILE A 40 20.86 -26.41 16.84
CA ILE A 40 21.09 -25.19 17.61
C ILE A 40 20.09 -25.15 18.75
N LEU A 41 20.61 -25.21 19.98
CA LEU A 41 19.81 -24.95 21.16
C LEU A 41 19.44 -23.46 21.21
N PRO A 42 18.26 -23.11 21.76
CA PRO A 42 17.92 -21.72 22.06
C PRO A 42 19.06 -21.08 22.86
N THR A 43 19.41 -19.86 22.49
CA THR A 43 20.43 -19.10 23.19
C THR A 43 19.89 -18.63 24.55
N ALA A 44 20.79 -18.23 25.45
CA ALA A 44 20.38 -17.62 26.72
C ALA A 44 19.57 -16.33 26.52
N GLU A 45 19.80 -15.62 25.40
CA GLU A 45 19.03 -14.44 25.01
C GLU A 45 17.61 -14.81 24.59
N ASP A 46 17.43 -15.89 23.81
CA ASP A 46 16.11 -16.37 23.39
C ASP A 46 15.24 -16.73 24.61
N VAL A 47 15.80 -17.45 25.57
CA VAL A 47 15.09 -17.83 26.81
C VAL A 47 14.79 -16.62 27.68
N ALA A 48 15.69 -15.65 27.77
CA ALA A 48 15.47 -14.42 28.53
C ALA A 48 14.35 -13.57 27.91
N ALA A 49 14.36 -13.42 26.58
CA ALA A 49 13.32 -12.72 25.84
C ALA A 49 11.95 -13.38 26.02
N GLU A 50 11.88 -14.72 25.90
CA GLU A 50 10.64 -15.47 26.09
C GLU A 50 10.08 -15.31 27.52
N LYS A 51 10.96 -15.35 28.54
CA LYS A 51 10.55 -15.12 29.93
C LYS A 51 9.99 -13.71 30.16
N THR A 52 10.60 -12.70 29.53
CA THR A 52 10.09 -11.33 29.58
C THR A 52 8.72 -11.23 28.91
N GLN A 53 8.54 -11.85 27.73
CA GLN A 53 7.26 -11.86 27.04
C GLN A 53 6.17 -12.57 27.84
N GLN A 54 6.46 -13.73 28.42
CA GLN A 54 5.52 -14.46 29.28
C GLN A 54 5.09 -13.61 30.47
N SER A 55 6.02 -12.94 31.16
CA SER A 55 5.71 -12.05 32.29
C SER A 55 4.79 -10.89 31.88
N ILE A 56 5.01 -10.30 30.70
CA ILE A 56 4.14 -9.24 30.16
C ILE A 56 2.73 -9.79 29.88
N ILE A 57 2.63 -10.96 29.24
CA ILE A 57 1.34 -11.60 28.93
C ILE A 57 0.58 -11.92 30.21
N GLU A 58 1.24 -12.52 31.21
CA GLU A 58 0.65 -12.82 32.51
C GLU A 58 0.13 -11.54 33.19
N SER A 59 0.92 -10.46 33.16
CA SER A 59 0.55 -9.17 33.73
C SER A 59 -0.69 -8.57 33.05
N ILE A 60 -0.80 -8.70 31.73
CA ILE A 60 -1.96 -8.20 30.96
C ILE A 60 -3.19 -9.09 31.17
N THR A 61 -3.02 -10.41 31.18
CA THR A 61 -4.14 -11.36 31.37
C THR A 61 -4.72 -11.30 32.78
N GLY A 62 -3.88 -11.06 33.79
CA GLY A 62 -4.29 -10.86 35.19
C GLY A 62 -4.67 -9.42 35.52
N PHE A 63 -4.68 -8.51 34.54
CA PHE A 63 -4.99 -7.11 34.78
C PHE A 63 -6.45 -6.93 35.22
N ASP A 64 -6.65 -6.54 36.48
CA ASP A 64 -7.97 -6.22 37.00
C ASP A 64 -8.32 -4.75 36.71
N GLN A 65 -9.28 -4.58 35.80
CA GLN A 65 -9.80 -3.28 35.37
C GLN A 65 -10.40 -2.48 36.54
N ASN A 66 -10.84 -3.11 37.63
CA ASN A 66 -11.38 -2.42 38.79
C ASN A 66 -10.31 -1.62 39.56
N ASN A 67 -9.03 -1.89 39.33
CA ASN A 67 -7.92 -1.10 39.87
C ASN A 67 -7.66 0.20 39.09
N LEU A 68 -8.32 0.41 37.94
CA LEU A 68 -8.24 1.68 37.23
C LEU A 68 -8.89 2.79 38.07
N LYS A 69 -8.17 3.89 38.23
CA LYS A 69 -8.72 5.09 38.88
C LYS A 69 -9.87 5.63 38.05
N HIS A 70 -10.98 5.95 38.71
CA HIS A 70 -12.09 6.62 38.05
C HIS A 70 -11.63 7.97 37.47
N THR A 71 -11.96 8.20 36.21
CA THR A 71 -11.66 9.45 35.51
C THR A 71 -12.93 9.96 34.85
N GLU A 72 -13.27 11.23 35.10
CA GLU A 72 -14.42 11.87 34.49
C GLU A 72 -14.04 12.35 33.08
N THR A 73 -14.58 11.69 32.06
CA THR A 73 -14.36 12.09 30.66
C THR A 73 -15.46 13.07 30.24
N ASN A 74 -15.08 14.31 29.96
CA ASN A 74 -15.99 15.34 29.46
C ASN A 74 -15.98 15.35 27.91
N GLU A 75 -16.84 14.56 27.29
CA GLU A 75 -17.08 14.63 25.85
C GLU A 75 -17.92 15.88 25.53
N LYS A 76 -17.28 16.89 24.93
CA LYS A 76 -17.98 18.10 24.47
C LYS A 76 -18.50 17.84 23.06
N ASN A 77 -19.81 17.60 22.95
CA ASN A 77 -20.54 17.71 21.68
C ASN A 77 -21.38 19.00 21.69
N PRO A 78 -20.75 20.19 21.57
CA PRO A 78 -21.49 21.44 21.57
C PRO A 78 -22.37 21.51 20.32
N LEU A 79 -23.63 21.91 20.51
CA LEU A 79 -24.48 22.27 19.39
C LEU A 79 -23.86 23.47 18.66
N PRO A 80 -24.06 23.59 17.34
CA PRO A 80 -23.71 24.80 16.60
C PRO A 80 -24.33 26.03 17.28
N ASP A 81 -23.56 27.11 17.38
CA ASP A 81 -24.08 28.37 17.90
C ASP A 81 -24.99 29.07 16.87
N LYS A 82 -25.66 30.13 17.32
CA LYS A 82 -26.60 30.88 16.46
C LYS A 82 -25.91 31.46 15.23
N GLU A 83 -24.65 31.88 15.39
CA GLU A 83 -23.87 32.47 14.31
C GLU A 83 -23.55 31.44 13.23
N ALA A 84 -23.09 30.24 13.60
CA ALA A 84 -22.84 29.15 12.67
C ALA A 84 -24.12 28.76 11.89
N ILE A 85 -25.25 28.71 12.58
CA ILE A 85 -26.56 28.42 11.95
C ILE A 85 -26.96 29.52 10.96
N GLU A 86 -26.74 30.79 11.31
CA GLU A 86 -27.08 31.92 10.45
C GLU A 86 -26.17 31.99 9.21
N GLN A 87 -24.86 31.79 9.38
CA GLN A 87 -23.90 31.69 8.28
C GLN A 87 -24.26 30.54 7.32
N GLU A 88 -24.60 29.36 7.84
CA GLU A 88 -25.00 28.22 7.01
C GLU A 88 -26.32 28.51 6.27
N LYS A 89 -27.28 29.16 6.93
CA LYS A 89 -28.54 29.58 6.31
C LYS A 89 -28.31 30.58 5.17
N GLU A 90 -27.46 31.58 5.37
CA GLU A 90 -27.10 32.55 4.33
C GLU A 90 -26.44 31.87 3.14
N LYS A 91 -25.46 30.98 3.39
CA LYS A 91 -24.81 30.20 2.34
C LYS A 91 -25.81 29.36 1.55
N ASN A 92 -26.73 28.69 2.23
CA ASN A 92 -27.75 27.88 1.58
C ASN A 92 -28.72 28.72 0.74
N GLN A 93 -29.10 29.91 1.23
CA GLN A 93 -29.92 30.86 0.45
C GLN A 93 -29.19 31.37 -0.79
N PHE A 94 -27.89 31.66 -0.67
CA PHE A 94 -27.07 32.08 -1.81
C PHE A 94 -26.99 30.99 -2.88
N ILE A 95 -26.70 29.75 -2.48
CA ILE A 95 -26.66 28.60 -3.39
C ILE A 95 -28.02 28.41 -4.07
N ALA A 96 -29.11 28.41 -3.30
CA ALA A 96 -30.46 28.28 -3.85
C ALA A 96 -30.82 29.41 -4.82
N GLY A 97 -30.34 30.64 -4.57
CA GLY A 97 -30.52 31.78 -5.46
C GLY A 97 -29.82 31.61 -6.80
N ILE A 98 -28.63 31.01 -6.81
CA ILE A 98 -27.89 30.66 -8.04
C ILE A 98 -28.58 29.51 -8.77
N GLU A 99 -28.92 28.44 -8.08
CA GLU A 99 -29.55 27.26 -8.69
C GLU A 99 -30.89 27.59 -9.36
N ASN A 100 -31.67 28.47 -8.74
CA ASN A 100 -32.97 28.91 -9.27
C ASN A 100 -32.88 30.20 -10.09
N PHE A 101 -31.67 30.62 -10.47
CA PHE A 101 -31.49 31.85 -11.24
C PHE A 101 -32.04 31.70 -12.66
N ASP A 102 -33.08 32.48 -12.97
CA ASP A 102 -33.69 32.50 -14.30
C ASP A 102 -32.98 33.52 -15.20
N ALA A 103 -32.09 33.02 -16.06
CA ALA A 103 -31.37 33.81 -17.05
C ALA A 103 -32.29 34.56 -18.03
N LYS A 104 -33.56 34.16 -18.20
CA LYS A 104 -34.52 34.87 -19.06
C LYS A 104 -34.97 36.20 -18.47
N LYS A 105 -34.77 36.42 -17.16
CA LYS A 105 -35.00 37.70 -16.49
C LYS A 105 -33.88 38.72 -16.72
N LEU A 106 -32.75 38.30 -17.29
CA LEU A 106 -31.69 39.23 -17.68
C LEU A 106 -32.19 40.11 -18.82
N LYS A 107 -31.99 41.42 -18.68
CA LYS A 107 -32.27 42.36 -19.77
C LYS A 107 -31.28 42.12 -20.90
N HIS A 108 -31.78 42.13 -22.13
CA HIS A 108 -30.91 42.09 -23.30
C HIS A 108 -29.95 43.28 -23.26
N THR A 109 -28.66 43.01 -23.33
CA THR A 109 -27.60 44.01 -23.38
C THR A 109 -26.82 43.78 -24.66
N GLU A 110 -26.88 44.72 -25.59
CA GLU A 110 -26.03 44.70 -26.78
C GLU A 110 -24.61 45.13 -26.39
N THR A 111 -23.67 44.20 -26.46
CA THR A 111 -22.24 44.50 -26.26
C THR A 111 -21.68 45.10 -27.55
N ASN A 112 -21.27 46.38 -27.48
CA ASN A 112 -20.55 47.04 -28.56
C ASN A 112 -19.04 46.82 -28.39
N GLU A 113 -18.45 45.97 -29.22
CA GLU A 113 -17.00 45.83 -29.35
C GLU A 113 -16.46 47.03 -30.14
N LYS A 114 -15.77 47.95 -29.44
CA LYS A 114 -15.13 49.11 -30.10
C LYS A 114 -13.85 48.68 -30.79
N ASN A 115 -13.99 48.06 -31.96
CA ASN A 115 -12.89 47.89 -32.90
C ASN A 115 -12.67 49.19 -33.69
N VAL A 116 -12.21 50.24 -32.98
CA VAL A 116 -11.76 51.46 -33.64
C VAL A 116 -10.38 51.20 -34.25
N LEU A 117 -10.26 51.43 -35.56
CA LEU A 117 -8.95 51.43 -36.20
C LEU A 117 -8.10 52.53 -35.55
N PRO A 118 -6.81 52.26 -35.24
CA PRO A 118 -5.92 53.28 -34.70
C PRO A 118 -5.94 54.54 -35.58
N THR A 119 -6.07 55.72 -34.96
CA THR A 119 -6.03 56.98 -35.71
C THR A 119 -4.63 57.22 -36.27
N LYS A 120 -4.51 58.03 -37.33
CA LYS A 120 -3.22 58.36 -37.95
C LYS A 120 -2.19 58.89 -36.94
N GLU A 121 -2.66 59.66 -35.95
CA GLU A 121 -1.83 60.19 -34.86
C GLU A 121 -1.25 59.08 -33.98
N VAL A 122 -2.04 58.06 -33.64
CA VAL A 122 -1.57 56.89 -32.87
C VAL A 122 -0.53 56.11 -33.68
N ILE A 123 -0.80 55.90 -34.97
CA ILE A 123 0.13 55.19 -35.87
C ILE A 123 1.46 55.96 -36.02
N GLU A 124 1.41 57.29 -36.12
CA GLU A 124 2.61 58.13 -36.23
C GLU A 124 3.39 58.21 -34.92
N ALA A 125 2.70 58.24 -33.77
CA ALA A 125 3.34 58.17 -32.46
C ALA A 125 4.09 56.84 -32.28
N GLU A 126 3.50 55.72 -32.72
CA GLU A 126 4.11 54.39 -32.63
C GLU A 126 5.27 54.21 -33.61
N LYS A 127 5.22 54.84 -34.79
CA LYS A 127 6.35 54.87 -35.74
C LYS A 127 7.54 55.74 -35.31
N LYS A 128 7.34 56.59 -34.30
CA LYS A 128 8.40 57.47 -33.74
C LYS A 128 9.07 56.87 -32.49
N ALA A 129 8.51 55.81 -31.93
CA ALA A 129 9.14 54.98 -30.90
C ALA A 129 10.09 53.96 -31.54
#